data_AF-A0A6J4KTN1-F1
#
_entry.id   AF-A0A6J4KTN1-F1
#
_cell.length_a   1.000
_cell.length_b   1.000
_cell.length_c   1.000
_cell.angle_alpha   90.00
_cell.angle_beta   90.00
_cell.angle_gamma   90.00
#
_symmetry.space_group_name_H-M   'P 1'
#
loop_
_entity.id
_entity.type
_entity.pdbx_description
1 polymer ?
#
loop_
_entity_poly.entity_id
_entity_poly.type
_entity_poly.pdbx_seq_one_letter_code
_entity_poly.pdbx_strand_id
1 'polypeptide(L)'
;REGRTQKHIVTPGPLAPAREQLAEMLLETGRPAEALREFGAVAQTEPNRFRAVAGAARAAERAGDGEAVRRHYAHLLEVAAGAEEGARAEVAAARAYIARQ
;
A
#
# COMPACT_ATOMS: atom_id res chain seq x y z
N ARG A 1 35.14 5.50 30.65
CA ARG A 1 33.70 5.84 30.76
C ARG A 1 33.57 7.22 30.13
N GLU A 2 32.46 7.51 29.44
CA GLU A 2 32.21 8.76 28.66
C GLU A 2 32.84 8.69 27.24
N GLY A 3 32.22 9.14 26.14
CA GLY A 3 31.06 10.01 25.96
C GLY A 3 29.96 9.42 25.07
N ARG A 4 28.73 9.84 25.40
CA ARG A 4 27.47 9.47 24.77
C ARG A 4 27.49 9.96 23.32
N THR A 5 27.47 9.01 22.38
CA THR A 5 27.19 9.29 20.97
C THR A 5 25.89 10.08 20.91
N GLN A 6 26.01 11.34 20.50
CA GLN A 6 24.89 12.21 20.18
C GLN A 6 24.14 11.53 19.04
N LYS A 7 23.09 10.78 19.40
CA LYS A 7 22.17 10.16 18.45
C LYS A 7 21.46 11.33 17.78
N HIS A 8 21.88 11.69 16.58
CA HIS A 8 21.14 12.60 15.74
C HIS A 8 19.70 12.09 15.67
N ILE A 9 18.80 12.85 16.28
CA ILE A 9 17.36 12.67 16.13
C ILE A 9 17.07 13.18 14.72
N VAL A 10 17.32 12.34 13.71
CA VAL A 10 16.48 12.43 12.51
C VAL A 10 15.10 12.11 13.04
N THR A 11 14.23 13.13 13.06
CA THR A 11 12.81 12.97 13.34
C THR A 11 12.36 11.77 12.52
N PRO A 12 11.91 10.65 13.14
CA PRO A 12 11.40 9.57 12.32
C PRO A 12 10.17 10.14 11.64
N GLY A 13 10.31 10.48 10.36
CA GLY A 13 9.16 10.58 9.49
C GLY A 13 8.40 9.24 9.58
N PRO A 14 7.08 9.24 9.35
CA PRO A 14 6.31 8.02 9.44
C PRO A 14 6.98 6.92 8.62
N LEU A 15 7.07 5.71 9.18
CA LEU A 15 7.68 4.57 8.49
C LEU A 15 6.85 4.13 7.26
N ALA A 16 5.59 4.56 7.16
CA ALA A 16 4.73 4.28 6.03
C ALA A 16 5.31 4.79 4.70
N PRO A 17 5.74 6.06 4.55
CA PRO A 17 6.46 6.49 3.36
C PRO A 17 7.61 5.56 2.96
N ALA A 18 8.44 5.13 3.91
CA ALA A 18 9.57 4.24 3.62
C ALA A 18 9.11 2.84 3.18
N ARG A 19 8.11 2.28 3.86
CA ARG A 19 7.54 0.96 3.53
C ARG A 19 6.81 0.97 2.19
N GLU A 20 6.09 2.04 1.85
CA GLU A 20 5.44 2.20 0.55
C GLU A 20 6.47 2.24 -0.59
N GLN A 21 7.58 2.96 -0.41
CA GLN A 21 8.65 2.98 -1.41
C GLN A 21 9.30 1.59 -1.55
N LEU A 22 9.56 0.90 -0.45
CA LEU A 22 10.07 -0.47 -0.48
C LEU A 22 9.09 -1.41 -1.21
N ALA A 23 7.80 -1.33 -0.91
CA ALA A 23 6.77 -2.15 -1.53
C ALA A 23 6.67 -1.91 -3.04
N GLU A 24 6.74 -0.65 -3.50
CA GLU A 24 6.80 -0.34 -4.93
C GLU A 24 8.06 -0.94 -5.59
N MET A 25 9.24 -0.79 -4.98
CA MET A 25 10.47 -1.41 -5.51
C MET A 25 10.37 -2.93 -5.57
N LEU A 26 9.73 -3.56 -4.59
CA LEU A 26 9.46 -5.00 -4.60
C LEU A 26 8.52 -5.40 -5.75
N LEU A 27 7.51 -4.58 -6.07
CA LEU A 27 6.66 -4.81 -7.23
C LEU A 27 7.43 -4.67 -8.54
N GLU A 28 8.27 -3.66 -8.67
CA GLU A 28 9.09 -3.40 -9.86
C GLU A 28 10.10 -4.52 -10.11
N THR A 29 10.63 -5.12 -9.03
CA THR A 29 11.60 -6.22 -9.10
C THR A 29 10.94 -7.61 -9.15
N GLY A 30 9.62 -7.69 -9.32
CA GLY A 30 8.92 -8.97 -9.51
C GLY A 30 8.75 -9.79 -8.23
N ARG A 31 8.70 -9.14 -7.06
CA ARG A 31 8.48 -9.74 -5.74
C ARG A 31 7.12 -9.34 -5.16
N PRO A 32 6.00 -9.67 -5.83
CA PRO A 32 4.68 -9.16 -5.46
C PRO A 32 4.17 -9.65 -4.11
N ALA A 33 4.49 -10.88 -3.71
CA ALA A 33 4.09 -11.42 -2.41
C ALA A 33 4.73 -10.65 -1.23
N GLU A 34 5.96 -10.18 -1.41
CA GLU A 34 6.64 -9.38 -0.40
C GLU A 34 6.17 -7.93 -0.40
N ALA A 35 5.94 -7.36 -1.59
CA ALA A 35 5.31 -6.05 -1.69
C ALA A 35 3.95 -6.02 -0.98
N LEU A 36 3.13 -7.07 -1.15
CA LEU A 36 1.85 -7.19 -0.45
C LEU A 36 2.03 -7.18 1.08
N ARG A 37 3.08 -7.83 1.60
CA ARG A 37 3.39 -7.82 3.04
C ARG A 37 3.75 -6.42 3.53
N GLU A 38 4.58 -5.70 2.78
CA GLU A 38 4.99 -4.34 3.14
C GLU A 38 3.82 -3.35 3.08
N PHE A 39 2.98 -3.42 2.05
CA PHE A 39 1.74 -2.63 2.01
C PHE A 39 0.77 -3.00 3.14
N GLY A 40 0.64 -4.28 3.46
CA GLY A 40 -0.15 -4.76 4.61
C GLY A 40 0.39 -4.25 5.95
N ALA A 41 1.71 -4.12 6.09
CA ALA A 41 2.34 -3.51 7.27
C ALA A 41 2.00 -2.02 7.40
N VAL A 42 1.85 -1.31 6.28
CA VAL A 42 1.36 0.08 6.29
C VAL A 42 -0.11 0.14 6.70
N ALA A 43 -0.95 -0.77 6.22
CA ALA A 43 -2.37 -0.81 6.58
C ALA A 43 -2.61 -1.08 8.08
N GLN A 44 -1.68 -1.74 8.78
CA GLN A 44 -1.77 -1.91 10.24
C GLN A 44 -1.60 -0.59 11.01
N THR A 45 -0.77 0.32 10.50
CA THR A 45 -0.52 1.62 11.15
C THR A 45 -1.41 2.73 10.61
N GLU A 46 -1.76 2.65 9.32
CA GLU A 46 -2.52 3.65 8.58
C GLU A 46 -3.53 2.94 7.64
N PRO A 47 -4.62 2.37 8.18
CA PRO A 47 -5.53 1.47 7.46
C PRO A 47 -6.27 2.11 6.28
N ASN A 48 -6.44 3.43 6.28
CA ASN A 48 -7.14 4.17 5.23
C ASN A 48 -6.19 4.94 4.31
N ARG A 49 -4.90 4.58 4.30
CA ARG A 49 -3.91 5.22 3.45
C ARG A 49 -4.07 4.74 2.01
N PHE A 50 -4.65 5.61 1.17
CA PHE A 50 -5.00 5.30 -0.22
C PHE A 50 -3.87 4.61 -1.00
N ARG A 51 -2.65 5.13 -0.94
CA ARG A 51 -1.50 4.59 -1.70
C ARG A 51 -1.15 3.16 -1.26
N ALA A 52 -1.17 2.89 0.04
CA ALA A 52 -0.90 1.55 0.56
C ALA A 52 -1.98 0.55 0.16
N VAL A 53 -3.26 0.94 0.24
CA VAL A 53 -4.39 0.08 -0.16
C VAL A 53 -4.34 -0.21 -1.68
N ALA A 54 -4.09 0.81 -2.50
CA ALA A 54 -3.97 0.66 -3.94
C ALA A 54 -2.77 -0.21 -4.36
N GLY A 55 -1.63 0.00 -3.70
CA GLY A 55 -0.42 -0.81 -3.90
C GLY A 55 -0.63 -2.26 -3.50
N ALA A 56 -1.31 -2.51 -2.37
CA ALA A 56 -1.65 -3.85 -1.92
C ALA A 56 -2.55 -4.58 -2.92
N ALA A 57 -3.55 -3.91 -3.50
CA ALA A 57 -4.41 -4.51 -4.53
C ALA A 57 -3.61 -4.93 -5.77
N ARG A 58 -2.75 -4.04 -6.29
CA ARG A 58 -1.87 -4.35 -7.44
C ARG A 58 -0.88 -5.47 -7.11
N ALA A 59 -0.36 -5.50 -5.89
CA ALA A 59 0.54 -6.55 -5.42
C ALA A 59 -0.16 -7.90 -5.35
N ALA A 60 -1.38 -7.94 -4.83
CA ALA A 60 -2.21 -9.13 -4.79
C ALA A 60 -2.54 -9.65 -6.21
N GLU A 61 -2.81 -8.75 -7.17
CA GLU A 61 -3.06 -9.14 -8.57
C GLU A 61 -1.84 -9.80 -9.18
N ARG A 62 -0.65 -9.21 -8.99
CA ARG A 62 0.61 -9.78 -9.49
C ARG A 62 1.02 -11.06 -8.76
N ALA A 63 0.58 -11.23 -7.51
CA ALA A 63 0.80 -12.46 -6.74
C ALA A 63 -0.20 -13.57 -7.09
N GLY A 64 -1.27 -13.27 -7.83
CA GLY A 64 -2.33 -14.22 -8.16
C GLY A 64 -3.29 -14.53 -7.00
N ASP A 65 -3.30 -13.71 -5.95
CA ASP A 65 -4.17 -13.89 -4.78
C ASP A 65 -5.51 -13.19 -5.01
N GLY A 66 -6.43 -13.87 -5.71
CA GLY A 66 -7.74 -13.31 -6.06
C GLY A 66 -8.61 -12.91 -4.85
N GLU A 67 -8.44 -13.55 -3.69
CA GLU A 67 -9.15 -13.15 -2.48
C GLU A 67 -8.62 -11.82 -1.95
N ALA A 68 -7.30 -11.70 -1.85
CA ALA A 68 -6.67 -10.46 -1.44
C ALA A 68 -6.98 -9.33 -2.43
N VAL A 69 -7.01 -9.58 -3.74
CA VAL A 69 -7.38 -8.55 -4.73
C VAL A 69 -8.78 -8.00 -4.46
N ARG A 70 -9.79 -8.88 -4.32
CA ARG A 70 -11.17 -8.45 -4.02
C ARG A 70 -11.24 -7.62 -2.75
N ARG A 71 -10.59 -8.10 -1.68
CA ARG A 71 -10.58 -7.43 -0.38
C ARG A 71 -10.00 -6.01 -0.47
N HIS A 72 -8.82 -5.87 -1.09
CA HIS A 72 -8.13 -4.59 -1.14
C HIS A 72 -8.78 -3.63 -2.15
N TYR A 73 -9.35 -4.11 -3.25
CA TYR A 73 -10.10 -3.24 -4.18
C TYR A 73 -11.45 -2.78 -3.60
N ALA A 74 -12.16 -3.62 -2.85
CA ALA A 74 -13.34 -3.18 -2.12
C ALA A 74 -12.98 -2.07 -1.12
N HIS A 75 -11.95 -2.30 -0.30
CA HIS A 75 -11.44 -1.31 0.66
C HIS A 75 -10.97 -0.02 -0.04
N LEU A 76 -10.34 -0.14 -1.22
CA LEU A 76 -9.90 1.03 -1.99
C LEU A 76 -11.08 1.91 -2.41
N LEU A 77 -12.21 1.30 -2.80
CA LEU A 77 -13.42 2.04 -3.16
C LEU A 77 -14.05 2.73 -1.94
N GLU A 78 -14.03 2.08 -0.78
CA GLU A 78 -14.50 2.67 0.47
C GLU A 78 -13.64 3.87 0.90
N VAL A 79 -12.31 3.74 0.83
CA VAL A 79 -11.37 4.83 1.14
C VAL A 79 -11.49 5.97 0.12
N ALA A 80 -11.70 5.64 -1.16
CA ALA A 80 -11.87 6.64 -2.21
C ALA A 80 -13.22 7.38 -2.11
N ALA A 81 -14.27 6.77 -1.57
CA ALA A 81 -15.57 7.42 -1.38
C ALA A 81 -15.52 8.63 -0.43
N GLY A 82 -14.48 8.72 0.42
CA GLY A 82 -14.25 9.86 1.31
C GLY A 82 -13.33 10.96 0.76
N ALA A 83 -12.77 10.80 -0.43
CA ALA A 83 -11.86 11.76 -1.07
C ALA A 83 -12.47 12.26 -2.39
N GLU A 84 -12.23 13.52 -2.77
CA GLU A 84 -12.79 14.12 -3.99
C GLU A 84 -12.68 13.17 -5.20
N GLU A 85 -13.85 12.76 -5.70
CA GLU A 85 -14.02 11.83 -6.82
C GLU A 85 -13.45 12.44 -8.10
N GLY A 86 -12.23 12.05 -8.44
CA GLY A 86 -11.59 12.52 -9.66
C GLY A 86 -10.51 11.57 -10.16
N ALA A 87 -10.87 10.75 -11.16
CA ALA A 87 -9.97 10.18 -12.18
C ALA A 87 -8.69 9.45 -11.72
N ARG A 88 -8.63 8.92 -10.51
CA ARG A 88 -7.48 8.08 -10.09
C ARG A 88 -7.54 6.72 -10.80
N ALA A 89 -6.46 6.36 -11.49
CA ALA A 89 -6.37 5.14 -12.28
C ALA A 89 -6.62 3.88 -11.44
N GLU A 90 -6.27 3.92 -10.16
CA GLU A 90 -6.42 2.83 -9.20
C GLU A 90 -7.90 2.60 -8.82
N VAL A 91 -8.70 3.66 -8.72
CA VAL A 91 -10.15 3.56 -8.50
C VAL A 91 -10.83 2.98 -9.74
N ALA A 92 -10.41 3.40 -10.93
CA ALA A 92 -10.90 2.82 -12.18
C ALA A 92 -10.53 1.34 -12.31
N ALA A 93 -9.30 0.96 -11.95
CA ALA A 93 -8.85 -0.43 -11.93
C ALA A 93 -9.67 -1.28 -10.94
N ALA A 94 -9.93 -0.76 -9.74
CA ALA A 94 -10.77 -1.41 -8.74
C ALA A 94 -12.19 -1.68 -9.26
N ARG A 95 -12.85 -0.66 -9.82
CA ARG A 95 -14.21 -0.80 -10.40
C ARG A 95 -14.21 -1.81 -11.54
N ALA A 96 -13.22 -1.74 -12.44
CA ALA A 96 -13.11 -2.65 -13.57
C ALA A 96 -12.84 -4.10 -13.15
N TYR A 97 -12.07 -4.32 -12.07
CA TYR A 97 -11.82 -5.65 -11.54
C TYR A 97 -13.10 -6.26 -10.93
N ILE A 98 -13.80 -5.50 -10.09
CA ILE A 98 -15.05 -5.95 -9.46
C ILE A 98 -16.14 -6.23 -10.49
N ALA A 99 -16.22 -5.43 -11.56
CA ALA A 99 -17.19 -5.63 -12.64
C ALA A 99 -16.88 -6.82 -13.57
N ARG A 100 -15.67 -7.39 -13.52
CA ARG A 100 -15.24 -8.54 -14.34
C ARG A 100 -15.35 -9.89 -13.64
N GLN A 101 -15.63 -9.89 -12.34
CA GLN A 101 -15.93 -11.08 -11.54
C GLN A 101 -17.41 -11.44 -11.67
#